data_AF-A0A7S2SEB8-F1
#
_entry.id   AF-A0A7S2SEB8-F1
#
_cell.length_a   1.000
_cell.length_b   1.000
_cell.length_c   1.000
_cell.angle_alpha   90.00
_cell.angle_beta   90.00
_cell.angle_gamma   90.00
#
_symmetry.space_group_name_H-M   'P 1'
#
loop_
_entity.id
_entity.type
_entity.pdbx_description
1 polymer ?
#
loop_
_entity_poly.entity_id
_entity_poly.type
_entity_poly.pdbx_seq_one_letter_code
_entity_poly.pdbx_strand_id
1 'polypeptide(L)'
;QEWKARLGSPPLNWKVLELSGDTSHDTRALNSADVLVCTPEKWDLISRGWQGNGNTNKGNSHTKSGMNFVKNVHLLIIDEIHLLGEERGAVLEAIVSRTRFISRLVEEEKISENGNEKQENGRTKGEHTRIIGLSTAVANPVDLADWIGINVKGYGVNTKRGLYNFRPSVRPIPMEVHIRGFPGRHYCPRMATMNKPCYAAIKQHSPMKPVIIFVASRRQTRLTALDLISYAAGDETPHNFLNCPDEYAEQVASTL
;
A
#
# COMPACT_ATOMS: atom_id res chain seq x y z
N GLN A 1 -12.26 2.99 4.23
CA GLN A 1 -13.73 2.86 3.95
C GLN A 1 -14.12 1.57 3.22
N GLU A 2 -13.51 1.21 2.09
CA GLU A 2 -13.86 0.00 1.32
C GLU A 2 -13.80 -1.31 2.13
N TRP A 3 -12.70 -1.54 2.85
CA TRP A 3 -12.53 -2.74 3.68
C TRP A 3 -13.58 -2.87 4.77
N LYS A 4 -14.05 -1.74 5.34
CA LYS A 4 -15.13 -1.73 6.31
C LYS A 4 -16.45 -2.19 5.69
N ALA A 5 -16.71 -1.82 4.43
CA ALA A 5 -17.88 -2.30 3.70
C ALA A 5 -17.78 -3.79 3.34
N ARG A 6 -16.60 -4.25 2.90
CA ARG A 6 -16.41 -5.65 2.47
C ARG A 6 -16.32 -6.66 3.62
N LEU A 7 -15.61 -6.32 4.70
CA LEU A 7 -15.36 -7.22 5.83
C LEU A 7 -16.31 -6.99 7.00
N GLY A 8 -16.79 -5.75 7.18
CA GLY A 8 -17.72 -5.39 8.24
C GLY A 8 -19.19 -5.65 7.92
N SER A 9 -19.50 -6.05 6.68
CA SER A 9 -20.85 -6.49 6.30
C SER A 9 -21.03 -8.01 6.47
N PRO A 10 -22.28 -8.49 6.55
CA PRO A 10 -22.56 -9.92 6.54
C PRO A 10 -22.00 -10.60 5.29
N PRO A 11 -21.46 -11.83 5.40
CA PRO A 11 -21.56 -12.73 6.56
C PRO A 11 -20.41 -12.60 7.59
N LEU A 12 -19.35 -11.83 7.30
CA LEU A 12 -18.15 -11.80 8.14
C LEU A 12 -18.33 -10.98 9.43
N ASN A 13 -18.95 -9.79 9.33
CA ASN A 13 -19.17 -8.86 10.45
C ASN A 13 -17.90 -8.53 11.25
N TRP A 14 -16.75 -8.43 10.59
CA TRP A 14 -15.47 -8.11 11.23
C TRP A 14 -15.32 -6.63 11.55
N LYS A 15 -14.72 -6.34 12.71
CA LYS A 15 -14.42 -4.97 13.16
C LYS A 15 -13.13 -4.47 12.50
N VAL A 16 -13.30 -3.66 11.47
CA VAL A 16 -12.20 -3.00 10.76
C VAL A 16 -11.87 -1.66 11.42
N LEU A 17 -10.65 -1.54 11.94
CA LEU A 17 -10.09 -0.31 12.51
C LEU A 17 -9.07 0.30 11.54
N GLU A 18 -9.18 1.59 11.28
CA GLU A 18 -8.25 2.36 10.46
C GLU A 18 -7.48 3.34 11.36
N LEU A 19 -6.15 3.32 11.32
CA LEU A 19 -5.30 4.25 12.05
C LEU A 19 -4.55 5.16 11.08
N SER A 20 -5.06 6.38 10.91
CA SER A 20 -4.45 7.46 10.12
C SER A 20 -4.08 8.66 10.99
N GLY A 21 -3.00 9.36 10.61
CA GLY A 21 -2.67 10.76 10.95
C GLY A 21 -2.78 11.15 12.41
N ASP A 22 -3.99 11.47 12.87
CA ASP A 22 -4.27 12.24 14.10
C ASP A 22 -5.21 11.53 15.09
N THR A 23 -5.56 10.27 14.85
CA THR A 23 -6.45 9.53 15.76
C THR A 23 -5.68 9.06 17.01
N SER A 24 -5.99 9.63 18.17
CA SER A 24 -5.50 9.14 19.47
C SER A 24 -5.97 7.71 19.71
N HIS A 25 -5.07 6.83 20.14
CA HIS A 25 -5.33 5.40 20.20
C HIS A 25 -6.38 5.06 21.26
N ASP A 26 -7.63 4.78 20.85
CA ASP A 26 -8.51 4.04 21.73
C ASP A 26 -8.01 2.60 21.83
N THR A 27 -7.32 2.37 22.93
CA THR A 27 -6.74 1.11 23.37
C THR A 27 -7.78 -0.03 23.34
N ARG A 28 -9.04 0.29 23.65
CA ARG A 28 -10.16 -0.67 23.60
C ARG A 28 -10.53 -1.02 22.17
N ALA A 29 -10.58 -0.03 21.29
CA ALA A 29 -10.89 -0.24 19.88
C ALA A 29 -9.85 -1.17 19.23
N LEU A 30 -8.56 -0.98 19.52
CA LEU A 30 -7.47 -1.82 19.01
C LEU A 30 -7.63 -3.29 19.42
N ASN A 31 -7.85 -3.57 20.71
CA ASN A 31 -8.01 -4.95 21.18
C ASN A 31 -9.28 -5.63 20.67
N SER A 32 -10.29 -4.83 20.31
CA SER A 32 -11.56 -5.35 19.78
C SER A 32 -11.58 -5.50 18.27
N ALA A 33 -10.55 -5.01 17.56
CA ALA A 33 -10.49 -5.04 16.12
C ALA A 33 -10.06 -6.41 15.60
N ASP A 34 -10.75 -6.90 14.58
CA ASP A 34 -10.37 -8.12 13.86
C ASP A 34 -9.38 -7.81 12.74
N VAL A 35 -9.49 -6.61 12.16
CA VAL A 35 -8.62 -6.13 11.08
C VAL A 35 -8.15 -4.71 11.39
N LEU A 36 -6.83 -4.52 11.36
CA LEU A 36 -6.19 -3.23 11.51
C LEU A 36 -5.58 -2.78 10.18
N VAL A 37 -6.01 -1.63 9.67
CA VAL A 37 -5.43 -0.96 8.51
C VAL A 37 -4.67 0.26 9.02
N CYS A 38 -3.36 0.34 8.74
CA CYS A 38 -2.52 1.43 9.22
C CYS A 38 -1.30 1.62 8.33
N THR A 39 -0.63 2.76 8.45
CA THR A 39 0.65 2.99 7.79
C THR A 39 1.79 2.25 8.50
N PRO A 40 2.91 1.93 7.81
CA PRO A 40 4.05 1.29 8.43
C PRO A 40 4.53 2.00 9.71
N GLU A 41 4.58 3.32 9.70
CA GLU A 41 5.05 4.12 10.83
C GLU A 41 4.15 3.95 12.06
N LYS A 42 2.83 3.87 11.86
CA LYS A 42 1.88 3.63 12.96
C LYS A 42 2.01 2.22 13.51
N TRP A 43 2.21 1.22 12.65
CA TRP A 43 2.45 -0.16 13.09
C TRP A 43 3.78 -0.32 13.83
N ASP A 44 4.84 0.37 13.38
CA ASP A 44 6.13 0.37 14.07
C ASP A 44 6.00 0.92 15.50
N LEU A 45 5.25 2.01 15.68
CA LEU A 45 4.96 2.58 17.01
C LEU A 45 4.21 1.60 17.93
N ILE A 46 3.18 0.91 17.42
CA ILE A 46 2.39 -0.07 18.19
C ILE A 46 3.25 -1.29 18.54
N SER A 47 3.97 -1.82 17.55
CA SER A 47 4.76 -3.04 17.69
C SER A 47 6.02 -2.86 18.53
N ARG A 48 6.57 -1.65 18.70
CA ARG A 48 7.67 -1.39 19.65
C ARG A 48 7.29 -1.65 21.11
N GLY A 49 6.03 -1.47 21.49
CA GLY A 49 5.54 -1.68 22.86
C GLY A 49 5.31 -3.15 23.25
N TRP A 50 5.65 -4.11 22.38
CA TRP A 50 5.25 -5.51 22.49
C TRP A 50 5.84 -6.29 23.67
N GLN A 51 6.99 -5.89 24.20
CA GLN A 51 7.66 -6.62 25.30
C GLN A 51 7.25 -6.14 26.69
N GLY A 52 6.61 -4.97 26.80
CA GLY A 52 6.32 -4.32 28.07
C GLY A 52 7.59 -3.98 28.85
N ASN A 53 7.82 -2.70 29.18
CA ASN A 53 8.81 -2.41 30.21
C ASN A 53 8.30 -3.01 31.52
N GLY A 54 8.93 -4.08 32.00
CA GLY A 54 8.72 -4.67 33.34
C GLY A 54 9.12 -3.75 34.49
N ASN A 55 9.35 -2.45 34.26
CA ASN A 55 9.84 -1.52 35.26
C ASN A 55 9.34 -0.08 35.08
N THR A 56 8.03 0.12 34.87
CA THR A 56 7.42 1.45 34.98
C THR A 56 6.16 1.43 35.85
N ASN A 57 6.36 1.67 37.16
CA ASN A 57 5.33 2.12 38.10
C ASN A 57 4.78 3.54 37.77
N LYS A 58 4.69 3.92 36.50
CA LYS A 58 4.14 5.20 36.05
C LYS A 58 3.24 5.02 34.83
N GLY A 59 1.94 4.86 35.09
CA GLY A 59 0.93 5.81 34.63
C GLY A 59 0.48 5.88 33.17
N ASN A 60 1.04 5.13 32.19
CA ASN A 60 0.52 5.18 30.82
C ASN A 60 -0.11 3.85 30.36
N SER A 61 -1.45 3.82 30.41
CA SER A 61 -2.32 2.70 30.01
C SER A 61 -2.20 2.30 28.53
N HIS A 62 -1.68 3.17 27.65
CA HIS A 62 -1.58 2.90 26.21
C HIS A 62 -0.62 1.76 25.85
N THR A 63 0.49 1.62 26.57
CA THR A 63 1.58 0.70 26.18
C THR A 63 1.28 -0.77 26.47
N LYS A 64 0.41 -1.06 27.46
CA LYS A 64 0.06 -2.45 27.86
C LYS A 64 -0.89 -3.15 26.88
N SER A 65 -1.56 -2.42 26.00
CA SER A 65 -2.62 -2.99 25.17
C SER A 65 -2.19 -3.33 23.74
N GLY A 66 -1.28 -2.53 23.17
CA GLY A 66 -0.64 -2.91 21.91
C GLY A 66 0.06 -4.27 22.04
N MET A 67 0.55 -4.59 23.25
CA MET A 67 1.16 -5.87 23.61
C MET A 67 0.29 -7.09 23.24
N ASN A 68 -0.95 -7.15 23.74
CA ASN A 68 -1.84 -8.29 23.49
C ASN A 68 -2.25 -8.35 22.02
N PHE A 69 -2.54 -7.20 21.42
CA PHE A 69 -2.90 -7.16 20.00
C PHE A 69 -1.77 -7.70 19.13
N VAL A 70 -0.54 -7.21 19.31
CA VAL A 70 0.64 -7.60 18.51
C VAL A 70 0.98 -9.09 18.67
N LYS A 71 0.93 -9.62 19.89
CA LYS A 71 1.14 -11.07 20.15
C LYS A 71 0.06 -11.95 19.51
N ASN A 72 -1.15 -11.43 19.32
CA ASN A 72 -2.29 -12.15 18.74
C ASN A 72 -2.44 -11.97 17.22
N VAL A 73 -1.52 -11.26 16.55
CA VAL A 73 -1.57 -11.10 15.10
C VAL A 73 -1.18 -12.42 14.42
N HIS A 74 -2.15 -13.03 13.74
CA HIS A 74 -1.96 -14.25 12.97
C HIS A 74 -1.59 -13.98 11.50
N LEU A 75 -1.89 -12.78 11.00
CA LEU A 75 -1.67 -12.40 9.60
C LEU A 75 -1.20 -10.95 9.50
N LEU A 76 -0.04 -10.76 8.86
CA LEU A 76 0.48 -9.46 8.47
C LEU A 76 0.50 -9.37 6.94
N ILE A 77 -0.24 -8.42 6.37
CA ILE A 77 -0.21 -8.11 4.94
C ILE A 77 0.53 -6.78 4.77
N ILE A 78 1.57 -6.79 3.94
CA ILE A 78 2.34 -5.60 3.57
C ILE A 78 2.07 -5.34 2.09
N ASP A 79 1.36 -4.25 1.83
CA ASP A 79 1.16 -3.77 0.45
C ASP A 79 2.37 -2.96 -0.01
N GLU A 80 2.65 -2.98 -1.31
CA GLU A 80 3.77 -2.26 -1.94
C GLU A 80 5.15 -2.54 -1.26
N ILE A 81 5.45 -3.79 -0.94
CA ILE A 81 6.68 -4.16 -0.20
C ILE A 81 8.00 -3.84 -0.94
N HIS A 82 7.96 -3.61 -2.25
CA HIS A 82 9.12 -3.15 -3.02
C HIS A 82 9.61 -1.75 -2.61
N LEU A 83 8.78 -0.97 -1.90
CA LEU A 83 9.17 0.30 -1.29
C LEU A 83 10.19 0.12 -0.16
N LEU A 84 10.59 -1.12 0.16
CA LEU A 84 11.77 -1.43 0.98
C LEU A 84 13.04 -0.74 0.48
N GLY A 85 13.15 -0.48 -0.83
CA GLY A 85 14.28 0.24 -1.42
C GLY A 85 14.21 1.77 -1.33
N GLU A 86 13.12 2.33 -0.79
CA GLU A 86 12.91 3.78 -0.70
C GLU A 86 13.22 4.32 0.71
N GLU A 87 13.05 5.64 0.91
CA GLU A 87 13.35 6.33 2.17
C GLU A 87 12.59 5.73 3.37
N ARG A 88 11.37 5.22 3.16
CA ARG A 88 10.55 4.58 4.20
C ARG A 88 10.86 3.08 4.42
N GLY A 89 11.79 2.51 3.65
CA GLY A 89 12.10 1.09 3.67
C GLY A 89 12.59 0.57 5.01
N ALA A 90 13.38 1.36 5.75
CA ALA A 90 13.89 0.98 7.06
C ALA A 90 12.78 0.65 8.08
N VAL A 91 11.62 1.31 7.97
CA VAL A 91 10.46 1.05 8.82
C VAL A 91 9.84 -0.31 8.50
N LEU A 92 9.67 -0.62 7.20
CA LEU A 92 9.21 -1.94 6.76
C LEU A 92 10.18 -3.05 7.20
N GLU A 93 11.49 -2.79 7.12
CA GLU A 93 12.52 -3.72 7.54
C GLU A 93 12.39 -4.08 9.03
N ALA A 94 12.25 -3.05 9.87
CA ALA A 94 12.07 -3.21 11.31
C ALA A 94 10.78 -3.97 11.65
N ILE A 95 9.68 -3.69 10.94
CA ILE A 95 8.38 -4.34 11.16
C ILE A 95 8.45 -5.84 10.86
N VAL A 96 8.98 -6.24 9.70
CA VAL A 96 9.06 -7.65 9.32
C VAL A 96 9.98 -8.39 10.27
N SER A 97 11.18 -7.84 10.54
CA SER A 97 12.15 -8.45 11.45
C SER A 97 11.57 -8.64 12.85
N ARG A 98 10.87 -7.64 13.38
CA ARG A 98 10.21 -7.70 14.68
C ARG A 98 9.06 -8.70 14.69
N THR A 99 8.23 -8.71 13.64
CA THR A 99 7.10 -9.66 13.54
C THR A 99 7.60 -11.10 13.56
N ARG A 100 8.64 -11.41 12.79
CA ARG A 100 9.26 -12.75 12.78
C ARG A 100 9.85 -13.12 14.14
N PHE A 101 10.50 -12.17 14.81
CA PHE A 101 11.04 -12.39 16.15
C PHE A 101 9.93 -12.69 17.17
N ILE A 102 8.90 -11.86 17.24
CA ILE A 102 7.74 -12.04 18.12
C ILE A 102 7.05 -13.38 17.83
N SER A 103 6.87 -13.69 16.55
CA SER A 103 6.21 -14.91 16.10
C SER A 103 6.94 -16.18 16.55
N ARG A 104 8.26 -16.16 16.69
CA ARG A 104 9.03 -17.30 17.23
C ARG A 104 8.88 -17.42 18.73
N LEU A 105 8.97 -16.30 19.45
CA LEU A 105 8.83 -16.29 20.90
C LEU A 105 7.44 -16.72 21.37
N VAL A 106 6.38 -16.22 20.75
CA VAL A 106 5.00 -16.62 21.10
C VAL A 106 4.79 -18.11 20.86
N GLU A 107 5.42 -18.67 19.82
CA GLU A 107 5.35 -20.10 19.54
C GLU A 107 6.14 -20.92 20.56
N GLU A 108 7.30 -20.45 21.00
CA GLU A 108 8.10 -21.06 22.08
C GLU A 108 7.39 -21.02 23.44
N GLU A 109 6.74 -19.90 23.79
CA GLU A 109 5.91 -19.74 24.99
C GLU A 109 4.78 -20.79 25.01
N LYS A 110 4.04 -20.95 23.90
CA LYS A 110 2.94 -21.94 23.77
C LYS A 110 3.39 -23.39 23.90
N ILE A 111 4.57 -23.74 23.40
CA ILE A 111 5.13 -25.10 23.55
C ILE A 111 5.42 -25.41 25.01
N SER A 112 5.98 -24.44 25.72
CA SER A 112 6.38 -24.58 27.12
C SER A 112 5.15 -24.77 28.02
N GLU A 113 4.02 -24.14 27.67
CA GLU A 113 2.75 -24.26 28.39
C GLU A 113 1.97 -25.55 28.05
N ASN A 114 1.99 -26.00 26.79
CA ASN A 114 1.20 -27.16 26.35
C ASN A 114 1.88 -28.53 26.51
N GLY A 115 3.09 -28.61 27.10
CA GLY A 115 3.72 -29.87 27.51
C GLY A 115 3.94 -30.89 26.38
N ASN A 116 5.16 -30.92 25.82
CA ASN A 116 5.72 -32.09 25.11
C ASN A 116 4.85 -32.80 24.06
N GLU A 117 4.06 -32.08 23.25
CA GLU A 117 3.74 -32.61 21.92
C GLU A 117 4.97 -32.45 21.01
N LYS A 118 5.90 -33.42 21.11
CA LYS A 118 6.87 -33.69 20.04
C LYS A 118 6.07 -34.10 18.80
N GLN A 119 5.66 -33.13 17.98
CA GLN A 119 5.14 -33.43 16.67
C GLN A 119 6.25 -34.07 15.83
N GLU A 120 6.12 -35.38 15.65
CA GLU A 120 6.81 -36.16 14.65
C GLU A 120 6.59 -35.56 13.25
N ASN A 121 7.61 -35.70 12.41
CA ASN A 121 7.78 -35.14 11.06
C ASN A 121 8.53 -33.82 11.07
N GLY A 122 9.82 -33.86 10.69
CA GLY A 122 10.75 -32.73 10.54
C GLY A 122 10.36 -31.66 9.52
N ARG A 123 9.09 -31.24 9.52
CA ARG A 123 8.62 -29.99 8.96
C ARG A 123 9.13 -28.87 9.86
N THR A 124 9.81 -27.91 9.25
CA THR A 124 10.16 -26.64 9.89
C THR A 124 8.90 -26.09 10.55
N LYS A 125 8.95 -25.89 11.87
CA LYS A 125 7.82 -25.43 12.65
C LYS A 125 7.31 -24.09 12.09
N GLY A 126 6.01 -23.99 11.83
CA GLY A 126 5.42 -22.78 11.24
C GLY A 126 5.57 -21.59 12.19
N GLU A 127 5.95 -20.42 11.65
CA GLU A 127 5.90 -19.16 12.41
C GLU A 127 4.43 -18.85 12.76
N HIS A 128 4.13 -18.51 14.03
CA HIS A 128 2.80 -18.12 14.52
C HIS A 128 2.08 -17.08 13.64
N THR A 129 2.81 -16.09 13.12
CA THR A 129 2.28 -15.03 12.27
C THR A 129 2.62 -15.30 10.81
N ARG A 130 1.59 -15.42 9.96
CA ARG A 130 1.76 -15.50 8.50
C ARG A 130 2.03 -14.11 7.93
N ILE A 131 3.09 -13.98 7.13
CA ILE A 131 3.40 -12.72 6.42
C ILE A 131 3.08 -12.88 4.93
N ILE A 132 2.39 -11.89 4.36
CA ILE A 132 2.11 -11.77 2.93
C ILE A 132 2.62 -10.42 2.44
N GLY A 133 3.56 -10.43 1.49
CA GLY A 133 4.03 -9.23 0.80
C GLY A 133 3.39 -9.13 -0.59
N LEU A 134 2.74 -8.01 -0.87
CA LEU A 134 2.25 -7.66 -2.20
C LEU A 134 3.22 -6.65 -2.82
N SER A 135 3.53 -6.83 -4.09
CA SER A 135 4.53 -6.02 -4.78
C SER A 135 4.20 -5.89 -6.26
N THR A 136 4.65 -4.81 -6.88
CA THR A 136 4.94 -4.81 -8.32
C THR A 136 6.08 -5.78 -8.64
N ALA A 137 6.28 -6.07 -9.92
CA ALA A 137 7.38 -6.91 -10.37
C ALA A 137 8.74 -6.45 -9.80
N VAL A 138 9.45 -7.36 -9.14
CA VAL A 138 10.76 -7.10 -8.51
C VAL A 138 11.85 -7.84 -9.27
N ALA A 139 13.01 -7.19 -9.45
CA ALA A 139 14.17 -7.78 -10.12
C ALA A 139 14.80 -8.91 -9.30
N ASN A 140 14.87 -8.75 -7.98
CA ASN A 140 15.42 -9.73 -7.04
C ASN A 140 14.35 -10.28 -6.07
N PRO A 141 13.44 -11.14 -6.54
CA PRO A 141 12.35 -11.67 -5.72
C PRO A 141 12.82 -12.73 -4.71
N VAL A 142 14.00 -13.34 -4.94
CA VAL A 142 14.50 -14.46 -4.12
C VAL A 142 14.98 -13.97 -2.76
N ASP A 143 15.74 -12.87 -2.73
CA ASP A 143 16.25 -12.30 -1.49
C ASP A 143 15.11 -11.73 -0.63
N LEU A 144 14.13 -11.07 -1.28
CA LEU A 144 12.92 -10.60 -0.62
C LEU A 144 12.12 -11.77 -0.01
N ALA A 145 12.03 -12.89 -0.73
CA ALA A 145 11.35 -14.09 -0.26
C ALA A 145 12.07 -14.75 0.93
N ASP A 146 13.40 -14.91 0.88
CA ASP A 146 14.20 -15.44 2.00
C ASP A 146 14.07 -14.55 3.25
N TRP A 147 14.11 -13.23 3.05
CA TRP A 147 13.96 -12.23 4.11
C TRP A 147 12.59 -12.29 4.82
N ILE A 148 11.49 -12.50 4.07
CA ILE A 148 10.15 -12.66 4.64
C ILE A 148 9.93 -14.05 5.26
N GLY A 149 10.78 -15.02 4.95
CA GLY A 149 10.72 -16.38 5.50
C GLY A 149 10.11 -17.43 4.56
N ILE A 150 10.01 -17.16 3.26
CA ILE A 150 9.62 -18.14 2.25
C ILE A 150 10.80 -19.07 1.97
N ASN A 151 10.57 -20.39 2.00
CA ASN A 151 11.62 -21.36 1.70
C ASN A 151 11.99 -21.35 0.20
N VAL A 152 13.11 -20.69 -0.11
CA VAL A 152 13.67 -20.61 -1.46
C VAL A 152 14.84 -21.58 -1.71
N LYS A 153 15.41 -22.18 -0.66
CA LYS A 153 16.63 -23.01 -0.71
C LYS A 153 16.39 -24.53 -0.78
N GLY A 154 15.14 -24.99 -0.59
CA GLY A 154 14.81 -26.41 -0.65
C GLY A 154 14.92 -27.03 -2.06
N TYR A 155 14.88 -28.35 -2.16
CA TYR A 155 14.77 -29.07 -3.43
C TYR A 155 13.43 -29.84 -3.46
N GLY A 156 12.72 -29.85 -4.59
CA GLY A 156 11.45 -30.57 -4.79
C GLY A 156 10.23 -29.69 -5.11
N VAL A 157 9.05 -30.30 -5.14
CA VAL A 157 7.77 -29.68 -5.57
C VAL A 157 7.29 -28.58 -4.62
N ASN A 158 7.72 -28.60 -3.36
CA ASN A 158 7.35 -27.59 -2.36
C ASN A 158 8.34 -26.42 -2.26
N THR A 159 9.44 -26.43 -3.01
CA THR A 159 10.38 -25.29 -3.05
C THR A 159 9.71 -24.08 -3.73
N LYS A 160 9.94 -22.87 -3.19
CA LYS A 160 9.37 -21.61 -3.70
C LYS A 160 7.84 -21.53 -3.63
N ARG A 161 7.19 -22.48 -2.95
CA ARG A 161 5.74 -22.39 -2.71
C ARG A 161 5.45 -21.14 -1.89
N GLY A 162 4.77 -20.18 -2.51
CA GLY A 162 4.49 -18.86 -1.93
C GLY A 162 5.22 -17.69 -2.59
N LEU A 163 6.20 -17.93 -3.47
CA LEU A 163 6.85 -16.90 -4.27
C LEU A 163 6.23 -16.82 -5.66
N TYR A 164 5.51 -15.73 -5.94
CA TYR A 164 4.93 -15.45 -7.25
C TYR A 164 5.44 -14.11 -7.76
N ASN A 165 6.35 -14.13 -8.74
CA ASN A 165 6.87 -12.92 -9.38
C ASN A 165 6.47 -12.90 -10.86
N PHE A 166 5.67 -11.92 -11.23
CA PHE A 166 5.16 -11.75 -12.58
C PHE A 166 5.91 -10.62 -13.30
N ARG A 167 6.04 -10.72 -14.63
CA ARG A 167 6.62 -9.63 -15.42
C ARG A 167 5.66 -8.43 -15.43
N PRO A 168 6.16 -7.18 -15.53
CA PRO A 168 5.30 -5.99 -15.61
C PRO A 168 4.25 -6.00 -16.71
N SER A 169 4.47 -6.80 -17.77
CA SER A 169 3.56 -7.00 -18.89
C SER A 169 2.36 -7.90 -18.56
N VAL A 170 2.41 -8.69 -17.49
CA VAL A 170 1.33 -9.56 -17.04
C VAL A 170 0.33 -8.72 -16.24
N ARG A 171 -0.43 -7.88 -16.93
CA ARG A 171 -1.53 -7.11 -16.36
C ARG A 171 -2.86 -7.60 -16.94
N PRO A 172 -3.95 -7.66 -16.15
CA PRO A 172 -5.27 -7.98 -16.68
C PRO A 172 -5.68 -7.05 -17.82
N ILE A 173 -5.26 -5.78 -17.75
CA ILE A 173 -5.43 -4.78 -18.79
C ILE A 173 -4.05 -4.45 -19.36
N PRO A 174 -3.76 -4.80 -20.63
CA PRO A 174 -2.52 -4.43 -21.29
C PRO A 174 -2.31 -2.92 -21.28
N MET A 175 -1.05 -2.50 -21.18
CA MET A 175 -0.68 -1.09 -21.11
C MET A 175 0.28 -0.76 -22.26
N GLU A 176 -0.04 0.28 -23.01
CA GLU A 176 0.83 0.86 -24.03
C GLU A 176 1.56 2.06 -23.44
N VAL A 177 2.87 2.15 -23.66
CA VAL A 177 3.72 3.21 -23.12
C VAL A 177 4.40 3.94 -24.28
N HIS A 178 4.20 5.25 -24.34
CA HIS A 178 4.85 6.13 -25.31
C HIS A 178 5.73 7.14 -24.57
N ILE A 179 7.03 7.14 -24.87
CA ILE A 179 7.99 8.07 -24.27
C ILE A 179 8.38 9.10 -25.33
N ARG A 180 8.10 10.38 -25.06
CA ARG A 180 8.51 11.51 -25.91
C ARG A 180 9.50 12.39 -25.15
N GLY A 181 10.70 12.54 -25.71
CA GLY A 181 11.73 13.41 -25.15
C GLY A 181 11.55 14.86 -25.59
N PHE A 182 11.70 15.80 -24.66
CA PHE A 182 11.62 17.24 -24.93
C PHE A 182 12.96 17.91 -24.62
N PRO A 183 13.66 18.47 -25.63
CA PRO A 183 14.93 19.15 -25.39
C PRO A 183 14.70 20.47 -24.66
N GLY A 184 15.68 20.89 -23.86
CA GLY A 184 15.64 22.15 -23.12
C GLY A 184 16.06 21.97 -21.67
N ARG A 185 16.96 22.84 -21.21
CA ARG A 185 17.44 22.83 -19.81
C ARG A 185 16.51 23.59 -18.88
N HIS A 186 15.97 24.72 -19.36
CA HIS A 186 15.12 25.59 -18.56
C HIS A 186 13.72 24.99 -18.39
N TYR A 187 13.28 24.92 -17.14
CA TYR A 187 12.04 24.24 -16.75
C TYR A 187 10.79 24.88 -17.38
N CYS A 188 10.56 26.19 -17.18
CA CYS A 188 9.32 26.84 -17.61
C CYS A 188 9.09 26.78 -19.14
N PRO A 189 10.08 27.12 -19.99
CA PRO A 189 9.93 27.01 -21.44
C PRO A 189 9.67 25.56 -21.88
N ARG A 190 10.36 24.59 -21.27
CA ARG A 190 10.18 23.16 -21.58
C ARG A 190 8.79 22.65 -21.22
N MET A 191 8.21 23.10 -20.10
CA MET A 191 6.84 22.73 -19.75
C MET A 191 5.81 23.33 -20.72
N ALA A 192 6.02 24.58 -21.14
CA ALA A 192 5.12 25.23 -22.12
C ALA A 192 5.15 24.50 -23.48
N THR A 193 6.32 24.05 -23.95
CA THR A 193 6.42 23.30 -25.21
C THR A 193 5.76 21.92 -25.16
N MET A 194 5.53 21.36 -23.96
CA MET A 194 4.85 20.07 -23.79
C MET A 194 3.32 20.16 -23.86
N ASN A 195 2.71 21.33 -23.64
CA ASN A 195 1.25 21.46 -23.55
C ASN A 195 0.55 21.13 -24.87
N LYS A 196 1.05 21.62 -26.01
CA LYS A 196 0.47 21.33 -27.34
C LYS A 196 0.59 19.84 -27.73
N PRO A 197 1.76 19.19 -27.59
CA PRO A 197 1.89 17.74 -27.75
C PRO A 197 1.03 16.91 -26.79
N CYS A 198 0.81 17.39 -25.56
CA CYS A 198 -0.08 16.74 -24.60
C CYS A 198 -1.53 16.72 -25.11
N TYR A 199 -2.04 17.87 -25.60
CA TYR A 199 -3.37 17.93 -26.23
C TYR A 199 -3.49 16.97 -27.43
N ALA A 200 -2.47 16.94 -28.29
CA ALA A 200 -2.44 16.02 -29.43
C ALA A 200 -2.44 14.53 -28.98
N ALA A 201 -1.76 14.20 -27.88
CA ALA A 201 -1.74 12.85 -27.33
C ALA A 201 -3.11 12.42 -26.78
N ILE A 202 -3.88 13.33 -26.18
CA ILE A 202 -5.27 13.07 -25.76
C ILE A 202 -6.10 12.65 -26.97
N LYS A 203 -6.08 13.46 -28.03
CA LYS A 203 -6.84 13.19 -29.26
C LYS A 203 -6.41 11.90 -29.95
N GLN A 204 -5.12 11.59 -29.93
CA GLN A 204 -4.58 10.40 -30.56
C GLN A 204 -4.90 9.11 -29.79
N HIS A 205 -4.73 9.10 -28.47
CA HIS A 205 -4.75 7.86 -27.68
C HIS A 205 -6.04 7.67 -26.87
N SER A 206 -6.75 8.74 -26.52
CA SER A 206 -7.91 8.69 -25.63
C SER A 206 -8.91 9.83 -25.91
N PRO A 207 -9.50 9.92 -27.13
CA PRO A 207 -10.35 11.05 -27.50
C PRO A 207 -11.65 11.14 -26.69
N MET A 208 -12.28 9.99 -26.37
CA MET A 208 -13.57 9.92 -25.67
C MET A 208 -13.48 9.26 -24.28
N LYS A 209 -12.29 8.82 -23.87
CA LYS A 209 -12.09 8.11 -22.60
C LYS A 209 -11.41 9.04 -21.58
N PRO A 210 -11.61 8.83 -20.26
CA PRO A 210 -11.02 9.67 -19.23
C PRO A 210 -9.50 9.74 -19.32
N VAL A 211 -8.93 10.94 -19.11
CA VAL A 211 -7.48 11.19 -19.10
C VAL A 211 -7.07 11.87 -17.79
N ILE A 212 -5.96 11.41 -17.21
CA ILE A 212 -5.31 12.04 -16.06
C ILE A 212 -3.96 12.57 -16.50
N ILE A 213 -3.67 13.84 -16.18
CA ILE A 213 -2.42 14.51 -16.52
C ILE A 213 -1.69 14.85 -15.22
N PHE A 214 -0.54 14.22 -15.00
CA PHE A 214 0.34 14.56 -13.88
C PHE A 214 1.27 15.70 -14.27
N VAL A 215 1.38 16.69 -13.38
CA VAL A 215 2.23 17.87 -13.55
C VAL A 215 3.12 18.05 -12.33
N ALA A 216 4.27 18.70 -12.50
CA ALA A 216 5.29 18.78 -11.46
C ALA A 216 5.00 19.80 -10.33
N SER A 217 3.95 20.63 -10.42
CA SER A 217 3.56 21.52 -9.32
C SER A 217 2.08 21.90 -9.34
N ARG A 218 1.55 22.31 -8.18
CA ARG A 218 0.18 22.83 -8.04
C ARG A 218 -0.12 24.02 -8.96
N ARG A 219 0.85 24.92 -9.13
CA ARG A 219 0.71 26.07 -10.05
C ARG A 219 0.62 25.61 -11.50
N GLN A 220 1.40 24.59 -11.88
CA GLN A 220 1.40 24.04 -13.23
C GLN A 220 0.06 23.41 -13.59
N THR A 221 -0.66 22.81 -12.63
CA THR A 221 -1.99 22.22 -12.86
C THR A 221 -2.94 23.22 -13.49
N ARG A 222 -3.01 24.43 -12.92
CA ARG A 222 -3.88 25.49 -13.44
C ARG A 222 -3.43 25.99 -14.80
N LEU A 223 -2.13 26.20 -14.99
CA LEU A 223 -1.58 26.71 -16.25
C LEU A 223 -1.79 25.73 -17.41
N THR A 224 -1.46 24.46 -17.20
CA THR A 224 -1.67 23.41 -18.21
C THR A 224 -3.15 23.22 -18.51
N ALA A 225 -4.05 23.25 -17.51
CA ALA A 225 -5.48 23.16 -17.75
C ALA A 225 -6.01 24.31 -18.63
N LEU A 226 -5.61 25.56 -18.35
CA LEU A 226 -6.01 26.72 -19.14
C LEU A 226 -5.48 26.66 -20.58
N ASP A 227 -4.24 26.20 -20.78
CA ASP A 227 -3.68 26.02 -22.12
C ASP A 227 -4.43 24.92 -22.88
N LEU A 228 -4.79 23.81 -22.24
CA LEU A 228 -5.58 22.74 -22.86
C LEU A 228 -6.98 23.20 -23.25
N ILE A 229 -7.65 24.01 -22.40
CA ILE A 229 -8.93 24.65 -22.73
C ILE A 229 -8.76 25.57 -23.95
N SER A 230 -7.69 26.36 -23.99
CA SER A 230 -7.39 27.25 -25.11
C SER A 230 -7.16 26.48 -26.42
N TYR A 231 -6.47 25.32 -26.36
CA TYR A 231 -6.30 24.47 -27.52
C TYR A 231 -7.59 23.78 -27.98
N ALA A 232 -8.46 23.38 -27.05
CA ALA A 232 -9.76 22.83 -27.36
C ALA A 232 -10.67 23.89 -28.01
N ALA A 233 -10.67 25.13 -27.50
CA ALA A 233 -11.43 26.24 -28.06
C ALA A 233 -11.01 26.61 -29.50
N GLY A 234 -9.74 26.36 -29.86
CA GLY A 234 -9.24 26.54 -31.22
C GLY A 234 -9.46 25.35 -32.16
N ASP A 235 -10.09 24.28 -31.68
CA ASP A 235 -10.41 23.07 -32.45
C ASP A 235 -11.84 23.13 -33.00
N GLU A 236 -12.18 22.24 -33.94
CA GLU A 236 -13.52 22.20 -34.53
C GLU A 236 -14.63 21.87 -33.51
N THR A 237 -14.24 21.28 -32.39
CA THR A 237 -15.16 20.74 -31.37
C THR A 237 -14.71 21.15 -29.96
N PRO A 238 -15.06 22.37 -29.52
CA PRO A 238 -14.57 22.98 -28.27
C PRO A 238 -14.96 22.24 -26.99
N HIS A 239 -16.12 21.58 -26.99
CA HIS A 239 -16.70 20.94 -25.81
C HIS A 239 -16.42 19.42 -25.72
N ASN A 240 -15.47 18.90 -26.49
CA ASN A 240 -15.20 17.45 -26.58
C ASN A 240 -14.89 16.74 -25.26
N PHE A 241 -14.42 17.46 -24.24
CA PHE A 241 -14.08 16.88 -22.96
C PHE A 241 -15.20 17.00 -21.91
N LEU A 242 -16.28 17.71 -22.24
CA LEU A 242 -17.43 17.85 -21.37
C LEU A 242 -18.50 16.83 -21.76
N ASN A 243 -18.53 15.70 -21.04
CA ASN A 243 -19.52 14.63 -21.25
C ASN A 243 -20.81 14.86 -20.44
N CYS A 244 -21.16 16.11 -20.14
CA CYS A 244 -22.38 16.48 -19.45
C CYS A 244 -23.01 17.73 -20.10
N PRO A 245 -24.31 17.97 -19.90
CA PRO A 245 -24.97 19.18 -20.37
C PRO A 245 -24.38 20.43 -19.70
N ASP A 246 -24.36 21.55 -20.43
CA ASP A 246 -23.84 22.83 -19.92
C ASP A 246 -24.59 23.29 -18.65
N GLU A 247 -25.92 23.09 -18.60
CA GLU A 247 -26.74 23.40 -17.41
C GLU A 247 -26.23 22.71 -16.15
N TYR A 248 -25.81 21.45 -16.27
CA TYR A 248 -25.26 20.69 -15.15
C TYR A 248 -23.89 21.22 -14.73
N ALA A 249 -23.03 21.57 -15.71
CA ALA A 249 -21.73 22.15 -15.44
C ALA A 249 -21.84 23.52 -14.75
N GLU A 250 -22.78 24.37 -15.17
CA GLU A 250 -23.07 25.67 -14.56
C GLU A 250 -23.59 25.54 -13.12
N GLN A 251 -24.48 24.59 -12.86
CA GLN A 251 -24.96 24.30 -11.51
C GLN A 251 -23.81 23.90 -10.58
N VAL A 252 -22.93 23.00 -11.03
CA VAL A 252 -21.75 22.58 -10.24
C VAL A 252 -20.80 23.76 -10.00
N ALA A 253 -20.55 24.58 -11.01
CA ALA A 253 -19.70 25.77 -10.89
C ALA A 253 -20.25 26.79 -9.88
N SER A 254 -21.58 26.91 -9.76
CA SER A 254 -22.22 27.80 -8.79
C SER A 254 -22.09 27.34 -7.33
N THR A 255 -21.83 26.05 -7.12
CA THR A 255 -21.64 25.44 -5.79
C THR A 255 -20.19 25.37 -5.30
N LEU A 256 -19.21 25.66 -6.17
CA LEU A 256 -17.77 25.66 -5.87
C LEU A 256 -17.29 27.05 -5.44
#